data_AF-A0A8T5HCM0-F1
#
_entry.id   AF-A0A8T5HCM0-F1
#
_cell.length_a   1.000
_cell.length_b   1.000
_cell.length_c   1.000
_cell.angle_alpha   90.00
_cell.angle_beta   90.00
_cell.angle_gamma   90.00
#
_symmetry.space_group_name_H-M   'P 1'
#
loop_
_entity.id
_entity.type
_entity.pdbx_description
1 polymer ?
#
loop_
_entity_poly.entity_id
_entity_poly.type
_entity_poly.pdbx_seq_one_letter_code
_entity_poly.pdbx_strand_id
1 'polypeptide(L)'
;MAKLDYKKLGLRIGIEIHQQTEGKKLFCSCPTDIIDEKQQSPDQKVIRYLRAAAGETGEIDAAAKHEQSKKKHYEYYFYEKSCCLVEIDEEPPHKLNKDALETSLVISKMLNSQTVDEIRFMRKTVVDGSNVSGFQRTGLIAMGGFLEIKDINKKTKKIGIQTICIEEDAAKIVEKTPTHDTYNLTRLGIPLLEIATDPDMNTPEEAKECAEKLGMFLRSTGKVKRGLGTIRQDVNVSIKEGKRVEVKGAQDLKMIPTLVEYEVMRQQALIKLKKELSKSISKIKKEKVDLTQIFKKSESKVIKNALSKKGVIYGMKIPGFKGILGREICPGRRVGSELSDYGKVKAGVGGLFHSDEFDPKPKYGITEKEIEAINKKLNCKEKDGFVIIADKKEKVLQALDAVHDRLLLIKEGVIKEVRMAKPDGTTSFMRPMPGAARMYPETDIVGTIVTKKYLDSLKLPELIAEKATRIKDYGLATDLAELLAKKHKVDTFEKFVKKFSKLKPAFIAETMLPKLMYMKRKHNLSEKQANNMEKNLEKVFEAVTKAGVGATEDFLLAIAKGKTIDLSKFKQVDNKELEKEIKAIVDKSKGAPFGALMGMVMAKFQGKVDGKKVSEILRKYVK
;
A
#
# COMPACT_ATOMS: atom_id res chain seq x y z
N MET A 1 25.32 12.97 -8.43
CA MET A 1 25.04 12.16 -9.64
C MET A 1 24.54 13.11 -10.72
N ALA A 2 24.90 12.91 -11.99
CA ALA A 2 24.38 13.74 -13.08
C ALA A 2 22.86 13.55 -13.17
N LYS A 3 22.11 14.64 -13.30
CA LYS A 3 20.66 14.62 -13.42
C LYS A 3 20.28 13.91 -14.73
N LEU A 4 19.45 12.87 -14.66
CA LEU A 4 19.02 12.13 -15.85
C LEU A 4 18.12 13.01 -16.73
N ASP A 5 18.37 13.00 -18.03
CA ASP A 5 17.50 13.64 -19.02
C ASP A 5 16.42 12.67 -19.48
N TYR A 6 15.31 12.61 -18.74
CA TYR A 6 14.20 11.69 -19.02
C TYR A 6 13.57 11.90 -20.40
N LYS A 7 13.61 13.14 -20.93
CA LYS A 7 13.09 13.45 -22.27
C LYS A 7 13.94 12.78 -23.34
N LYS A 8 15.27 12.91 -23.25
CA LYS A 8 16.19 12.23 -24.16
C LYS A 8 16.11 10.71 -24.04
N LEU A 9 15.86 10.20 -22.84
CA LEU A 9 15.67 8.77 -22.59
C LEU A 9 14.31 8.25 -23.05
N GLY A 10 13.37 9.12 -23.44
CA GLY A 10 12.04 8.71 -23.86
C GLY A 10 11.28 7.98 -22.76
N LEU A 11 11.41 8.45 -21.51
CA LEU A 11 10.73 7.86 -20.35
C LEU A 11 9.20 7.90 -20.55
N ARG A 12 8.60 6.73 -20.37
CA ARG A 12 7.14 6.51 -20.34
C ARG A 12 6.79 5.76 -19.08
N ILE A 13 5.86 6.32 -18.31
CA ILE A 13 5.40 5.77 -17.05
C ILE A 13 3.88 5.64 -17.12
N GLY A 14 3.36 4.50 -16.66
CA GLY A 14 1.95 4.28 -16.38
C GLY A 14 1.76 3.83 -14.94
N ILE A 15 0.61 4.11 -14.35
CA ILE A 15 0.27 3.70 -12.99
C ILE A 15 -0.99 2.84 -13.03
N GLU A 16 -0.99 1.80 -12.22
CA GLU A 16 -2.15 0.96 -11.97
C GLU A 16 -2.44 1.01 -10.48
N ILE A 17 -3.66 1.43 -10.11
CA ILE A 17 -4.10 1.50 -8.72
C ILE A 17 -5.22 0.51 -8.50
N HIS A 18 -5.09 -0.29 -7.43
CA HIS A 18 -6.17 -1.12 -6.92
C HIS A 18 -6.65 -0.58 -5.58
N GLN A 19 -7.96 -0.31 -5.46
CA GLN A 19 -8.55 0.27 -4.26
C GLN A 19 -9.75 -0.56 -3.80
N GLN A 20 -9.71 -1.03 -2.55
CA GLN A 20 -10.83 -1.73 -1.94
C GLN A 20 -11.98 -0.76 -1.62
N THR A 21 -13.23 -1.22 -1.73
CA THR A 21 -14.42 -0.48 -1.26
C THR A 21 -14.91 -0.97 0.10
N GLU A 22 -15.66 -0.10 0.80
CA GLU A 22 -16.35 -0.44 2.05
C GLU A 22 -17.68 -1.17 1.80
N GLY A 23 -18.25 -1.75 2.85
CA GLY A 23 -19.58 -2.38 2.81
C GLY A 23 -19.51 -3.90 2.67
N LYS A 24 -20.11 -4.43 1.60
CA LYS A 24 -20.24 -5.87 1.34
C LYS A 24 -19.30 -6.32 0.22
N LYS A 25 -19.02 -7.63 0.18
CA LYS A 25 -18.26 -8.26 -0.89
C LYS A 25 -18.94 -8.14 -2.26
N LEU A 26 -18.20 -8.40 -3.33
CA LEU A 26 -18.61 -8.09 -4.70
C LEU A 26 -19.76 -8.97 -5.20
N PHE A 27 -19.74 -10.25 -4.81
CA PHE A 27 -20.70 -11.27 -5.27
C PHE A 27 -21.29 -12.10 -4.13
N CYS A 28 -21.34 -11.55 -2.92
CA CYS A 28 -22.08 -12.14 -1.80
C CYS A 28 -22.45 -11.05 -0.79
N SER A 29 -23.23 -11.40 0.23
CA SER A 29 -23.67 -10.44 1.25
C SER A 29 -22.73 -10.29 2.45
N CYS A 30 -21.61 -11.00 2.47
CA CYS A 30 -20.66 -10.96 3.57
C CYS A 30 -20.02 -9.57 3.74
N PRO A 31 -19.70 -9.16 4.98
CA PRO A 31 -19.02 -7.91 5.25
C PRO A 31 -17.59 -7.93 4.68
N THR A 32 -17.03 -6.74 4.50
CA THR A 32 -15.66 -6.54 4.02
C THR A 32 -14.65 -6.36 5.17
N ASP A 33 -15.04 -6.69 6.40
CA ASP A 33 -14.15 -6.66 7.57
C ASP A 33 -13.12 -7.79 7.50
N ILE A 34 -11.87 -7.48 7.83
CA ILE A 34 -10.78 -8.46 7.86
C ILE A 34 -10.56 -8.89 9.31
N ILE A 35 -10.72 -10.19 9.57
CA ILE A 35 -10.43 -10.78 10.88
C ILE A 35 -8.95 -11.17 10.91
N ASP A 36 -8.21 -10.69 11.91
CA ASP A 36 -6.82 -11.08 12.12
C ASP A 36 -6.75 -12.48 12.72
N GLU A 37 -6.13 -13.39 11.99
CA GLU A 37 -5.90 -14.79 12.38
C GLU A 37 -5.12 -14.94 13.71
N LYS A 38 -4.40 -13.89 14.14
CA LYS A 38 -3.71 -13.87 15.44
C LYS A 38 -4.63 -13.51 16.61
N GLN A 39 -5.76 -12.86 16.33
CA GLN A 39 -6.72 -12.41 17.34
C GLN A 39 -7.89 -13.39 17.47
N GLN A 40 -8.26 -14.06 16.39
CA GLN A 40 -9.35 -15.03 16.36
C GLN A 40 -8.98 -16.23 15.49
N SER A 41 -9.09 -17.42 16.07
CA SER A 41 -8.97 -18.69 15.34
C SER A 41 -10.07 -18.84 14.29
N PRO A 42 -9.78 -19.48 13.14
CA PRO A 42 -10.82 -19.75 12.15
C PRO A 42 -11.88 -20.69 12.71
N ASP A 43 -13.12 -20.50 12.30
CA ASP A 43 -14.23 -21.38 12.65
C ASP A 43 -14.07 -22.74 11.93
N GLN A 44 -13.56 -22.72 10.69
CA GLN A 44 -13.28 -23.92 9.91
C GLN A 44 -12.00 -23.78 9.05
N LYS A 45 -11.41 -24.91 8.69
CA LYS A 45 -10.30 -24.99 7.73
C LYS A 45 -10.70 -25.84 6.53
N VAL A 46 -10.56 -25.31 5.33
CA VAL A 46 -10.88 -26.01 4.07
C VAL A 46 -9.59 -26.28 3.30
N ILE A 47 -9.41 -27.50 2.82
CA ILE A 47 -8.22 -27.89 2.04
C ILE A 47 -8.61 -28.07 0.57
N ARG A 48 -7.86 -27.46 -0.35
CA ARG A 48 -8.06 -27.60 -1.81
C ARG A 48 -6.75 -27.87 -2.55
N TYR A 49 -6.93 -28.39 -3.76
CA TYR A 49 -5.87 -28.58 -4.75
C TYR A 49 -6.29 -27.91 -6.05
N LEU A 50 -5.56 -26.89 -6.49
CA LEU A 50 -5.83 -26.23 -7.77
C LEU A 50 -5.10 -26.94 -8.91
N ARG A 51 -5.73 -26.97 -10.08
CA ARG A 51 -5.15 -27.49 -11.32
C ARG A 51 -5.19 -26.40 -12.37
N ALA A 52 -4.11 -26.23 -13.14
CA ALA A 52 -4.12 -25.27 -14.22
C ALA A 52 -5.06 -25.75 -15.33
N ALA A 53 -5.95 -24.88 -15.78
CA ALA A 53 -6.83 -25.10 -16.91
C ALA A 53 -6.31 -24.32 -18.13
N ALA A 54 -6.63 -24.81 -19.33
CA ALA A 54 -6.41 -24.06 -20.56
C ALA A 54 -7.38 -22.88 -20.64
N GLY A 55 -6.92 -21.73 -21.14
CA GLY A 55 -7.81 -20.60 -21.46
C GLY A 55 -8.60 -20.85 -22.75
N GLU A 56 -9.33 -19.84 -23.23
CA GLU A 56 -10.10 -19.91 -24.49
C GLU A 56 -9.27 -20.32 -25.71
N THR A 57 -7.98 -20.00 -25.70
CA THR A 57 -7.02 -20.34 -26.75
C THR A 57 -6.61 -21.82 -26.77
N GLY A 58 -7.02 -22.62 -25.78
CA GLY A 58 -6.58 -24.00 -25.59
C GLY A 58 -5.18 -24.13 -24.98
N GLU A 59 -4.45 -23.04 -24.80
CA GLU A 59 -3.13 -23.03 -24.15
C GLU A 59 -3.23 -22.74 -22.65
N ILE A 60 -2.40 -23.42 -21.85
CA ILE A 60 -2.24 -23.13 -20.42
C ILE A 60 -1.17 -22.05 -20.24
N ASP A 61 -1.50 -20.99 -19.51
CA ASP A 61 -0.61 -19.88 -19.21
C ASP A 61 0.70 -20.32 -18.51
N ALA A 62 1.81 -19.67 -18.88
CA ALA A 62 3.15 -20.00 -18.39
C ALA A 62 3.32 -19.80 -16.87
N ALA A 63 2.70 -18.78 -16.27
CA ALA A 63 2.75 -18.60 -14.82
C ALA A 63 1.86 -19.63 -14.11
N ALA A 64 0.72 -19.98 -14.70
CA ALA A 64 -0.13 -21.04 -14.15
C ALA A 64 0.57 -22.40 -14.16
N LYS A 65 1.23 -22.77 -15.26
CA LYS A 65 2.11 -23.96 -15.33
C LYS A 65 3.22 -23.90 -14.27
N HIS A 66 3.84 -22.73 -14.10
CA HIS A 66 4.91 -22.55 -13.12
C HIS A 66 4.42 -22.77 -11.68
N GLU A 67 3.27 -22.22 -11.29
CA GLU A 67 2.72 -22.43 -9.96
C GLU A 67 2.31 -23.90 -9.74
N GLN A 68 1.64 -24.53 -10.71
CA GLN A 68 1.24 -25.94 -10.60
C GLN A 68 2.45 -26.88 -10.43
N SER A 69 3.59 -26.56 -11.05
CA SER A 69 4.82 -27.36 -10.91
C SER A 69 5.33 -27.47 -9.47
N LYS A 70 4.88 -26.58 -8.57
CA LYS A 70 5.25 -26.59 -7.15
C LYS A 70 4.53 -27.66 -6.33
N LYS A 71 3.49 -28.32 -6.88
CA LYS A 71 2.73 -29.43 -6.26
C LYS A 71 2.25 -29.14 -4.83
N LYS A 72 1.80 -27.91 -4.56
CA LYS A 72 1.28 -27.51 -3.25
C LYS A 72 -0.22 -27.80 -3.12
N HIS A 73 -0.66 -27.98 -1.87
CA HIS A 73 -2.08 -27.83 -1.52
C HIS A 73 -2.31 -26.49 -0.81
N TYR A 74 -3.57 -26.08 -0.71
CA TYR A 74 -3.97 -24.80 -0.12
C TYR A 74 -4.91 -25.02 1.05
N GLU A 75 -4.59 -24.40 2.18
CA GLU A 75 -5.44 -24.37 3.36
C GLU A 75 -6.13 -23.00 3.47
N TYR A 76 -7.44 -23.00 3.69
CA TYR A 76 -8.25 -21.79 3.78
C TYR A 76 -8.89 -21.65 5.14
N TYR A 77 -8.62 -20.53 5.81
CA TYR A 77 -9.21 -20.15 7.08
C TYR A 77 -10.56 -19.48 6.80
N PHE A 78 -11.61 -20.15 7.27
CA PHE A 78 -13.00 -19.73 7.10
C PHE A 78 -13.55 -19.15 8.41
N TYR A 79 -14.28 -18.05 8.30
CA TYR A 79 -14.90 -17.36 9.42
C TYR A 79 -16.37 -17.12 9.11
N GLU A 80 -17.29 -17.73 9.86
CA GLU A 80 -18.74 -17.70 9.59
C GLU A 80 -19.29 -16.27 9.58
N LYS A 81 -18.68 -15.37 10.35
CA LYS A 81 -19.08 -13.95 10.41
C LYS A 81 -18.72 -13.14 9.16
N SER A 82 -17.80 -13.62 8.33
CA SER A 82 -17.22 -12.83 7.23
C SER A 82 -17.03 -13.61 5.92
N CYS A 83 -17.45 -14.87 5.88
CA CYS A 83 -17.39 -15.75 4.73
C CYS A 83 -18.70 -16.53 4.59
N CYS A 84 -19.03 -16.95 3.37
CA CYS A 84 -20.13 -17.85 3.06
C CYS A 84 -19.68 -18.91 2.04
N LEU A 85 -20.63 -19.67 1.51
CA LEU A 85 -20.36 -20.76 0.56
C LEU A 85 -19.69 -20.27 -0.75
N VAL A 86 -19.96 -19.01 -1.14
CA VAL A 86 -19.34 -18.40 -2.33
C VAL A 86 -17.82 -18.34 -2.20
N GLU A 87 -17.26 -17.95 -1.05
CA GLU A 87 -15.81 -17.83 -0.87
C GLU A 87 -15.08 -19.17 -0.79
N ILE A 88 -15.78 -20.25 -0.47
CA ILE A 88 -15.21 -21.61 -0.45
C ILE A 88 -15.50 -22.39 -1.74
N ASP A 89 -16.10 -21.73 -2.74
CA ASP A 89 -16.47 -22.30 -4.03
C ASP A 89 -17.50 -23.44 -3.93
N GLU A 90 -18.46 -23.30 -3.01
CA GLU A 90 -19.56 -24.27 -2.76
C GLU A 90 -20.95 -23.68 -3.10
N GLU A 91 -21.01 -22.45 -3.60
CA GLU A 91 -22.22 -21.80 -4.09
C GLU A 91 -21.89 -20.84 -5.25
N PRO A 92 -22.72 -20.76 -6.30
CA PRO A 92 -22.54 -19.77 -7.36
C PRO A 92 -22.50 -18.32 -6.83
N PRO A 93 -21.74 -17.42 -7.46
CA PRO A 93 -21.70 -16.01 -7.08
C PRO A 93 -23.09 -15.36 -7.18
N HIS A 94 -23.38 -14.44 -6.27
CA HIS A 94 -24.62 -13.65 -6.30
C HIS A 94 -24.52 -12.51 -7.31
N LYS A 95 -25.58 -11.71 -7.40
CA LYS A 95 -25.59 -10.49 -8.24
C LYS A 95 -24.50 -9.51 -7.82
N LEU A 96 -24.01 -8.74 -8.80
CA LEU A 96 -23.05 -7.66 -8.59
C LEU A 96 -23.49 -6.70 -7.48
N ASN A 97 -22.58 -6.43 -6.55
CA ASN A 97 -22.78 -5.44 -5.51
C ASN A 97 -23.02 -4.03 -6.09
N LYS A 98 -24.24 -3.53 -5.89
CA LYS A 98 -24.69 -2.24 -6.40
C LYS A 98 -23.88 -1.05 -5.86
N ASP A 99 -23.51 -1.05 -4.58
CA ASP A 99 -22.74 0.05 -3.99
C ASP A 99 -21.33 0.14 -4.59
N ALA A 100 -20.72 -1.02 -4.85
CA ALA A 100 -19.41 -1.11 -5.47
C ALA A 100 -19.47 -0.69 -6.96
N LEU A 101 -20.51 -1.11 -7.68
CA LEU A 101 -20.79 -0.64 -9.04
C LEU A 101 -20.94 0.88 -9.10
N GLU A 102 -21.82 1.46 -8.28
CA GLU A 102 -22.06 2.91 -8.27
C GLU A 102 -20.81 3.70 -7.91
N THR A 103 -20.01 3.20 -6.98
CA THR A 103 -18.70 3.80 -6.65
C THR A 103 -17.79 3.82 -7.87
N SER A 104 -17.73 2.72 -8.61
CA SER A 104 -16.92 2.58 -9.83
C SER A 104 -17.40 3.51 -10.95
N LEU A 105 -18.72 3.64 -11.15
CA LEU A 105 -19.32 4.53 -12.14
C LEU A 105 -19.10 6.01 -11.77
N VAL A 106 -19.24 6.37 -10.49
CA VAL A 106 -18.93 7.73 -10.00
C VAL A 106 -17.48 8.08 -10.28
N ILE A 107 -16.54 7.19 -9.98
CA ILE A 107 -15.12 7.42 -10.25
C ILE A 107 -14.85 7.52 -11.75
N SER A 108 -15.51 6.71 -12.57
CA SER A 108 -15.44 6.81 -14.04
C SER A 108 -15.87 8.18 -14.53
N LYS A 109 -16.98 8.72 -14.00
CA LYS A 109 -17.43 10.09 -14.31
C LYS A 109 -16.42 11.15 -13.84
N MET A 110 -15.85 11.00 -12.64
CA MET A 110 -14.82 11.93 -12.11
C MET A 110 -13.57 11.97 -13.00
N LEU A 111 -13.24 10.84 -13.65
CA LEU A 111 -12.09 10.70 -14.55
C LEU A 111 -12.43 10.98 -16.02
N ASN A 112 -13.65 11.47 -16.31
CA ASN A 112 -14.12 11.74 -17.67
C ASN A 112 -14.05 10.50 -18.59
N SER A 113 -14.15 9.31 -18.01
CA SER A 113 -14.07 8.04 -18.73
C SER A 113 -15.41 7.68 -19.37
N GLN A 114 -15.37 6.94 -20.48
CA GLN A 114 -16.55 6.43 -21.16
C GLN A 114 -16.92 5.06 -20.58
N THR A 115 -18.07 4.97 -19.93
CA THR A 115 -18.58 3.71 -19.37
C THR A 115 -19.04 2.77 -20.48
N VAL A 116 -18.91 1.46 -20.27
CA VAL A 116 -19.49 0.45 -21.16
C VAL A 116 -21.01 0.41 -21.02
N ASP A 117 -21.73 0.03 -22.08
CA ASP A 117 -23.20 -0.08 -22.06
C ASP A 117 -23.69 -1.30 -21.28
N GLU A 118 -22.93 -2.40 -21.32
CA GLU A 118 -23.18 -3.62 -20.57
C GLU A 118 -21.88 -4.11 -19.93
N ILE A 119 -21.90 -4.29 -18.61
CA ILE A 119 -20.78 -4.85 -17.85
C ILE A 119 -20.90 -6.37 -17.86
N ARG A 120 -19.86 -7.04 -18.37
CA ARG A 120 -19.72 -8.50 -18.31
C ARG A 120 -18.48 -8.86 -17.51
N PHE A 121 -18.61 -9.89 -16.69
CA PHE A 121 -17.50 -10.40 -15.89
C PHE A 121 -16.76 -11.50 -16.64
N MET A 122 -15.45 -11.51 -16.43
CA MET A 122 -14.52 -12.50 -16.94
C MET A 122 -13.83 -13.17 -15.74
N ARG A 123 -13.46 -14.43 -15.91
CA ARG A 123 -12.63 -15.21 -15.00
C ARG A 123 -11.18 -15.11 -15.43
N LYS A 124 -10.37 -14.39 -14.66
CA LYS A 124 -8.92 -14.29 -14.84
C LYS A 124 -8.26 -15.42 -14.07
N THR A 125 -7.60 -16.36 -14.75
CA THR A 125 -6.99 -17.54 -14.12
C THR A 125 -5.92 -17.15 -13.08
N VAL A 126 -6.08 -17.62 -11.85
CA VAL A 126 -5.19 -17.38 -10.69
C VAL A 126 -5.02 -18.69 -9.92
N VAL A 127 -3.91 -19.38 -10.13
CA VAL A 127 -3.65 -20.73 -9.56
C VAL A 127 -2.60 -20.74 -8.45
N ASP A 128 -2.30 -19.59 -7.85
CA ASP A 128 -1.35 -19.49 -6.72
C ASP A 128 -2.00 -19.82 -5.36
N GLY A 129 -3.28 -20.17 -5.37
CA GLY A 129 -4.10 -20.46 -4.19
C GLY A 129 -4.81 -19.24 -3.60
N SER A 130 -4.51 -18.01 -4.05
CA SER A 130 -5.11 -16.81 -3.46
C SER A 130 -6.59 -16.61 -3.81
N ASN A 131 -7.09 -17.29 -4.84
CA ASN A 131 -8.52 -17.39 -5.17
C ASN A 131 -8.94 -18.86 -5.06
N VAL A 132 -9.97 -19.15 -4.24
CA VAL A 132 -10.41 -20.55 -3.99
C VAL A 132 -10.92 -21.22 -5.27
N SER A 133 -11.66 -20.50 -6.11
CA SER A 133 -12.15 -21.00 -7.39
C SER A 133 -11.06 -21.15 -8.48
N GLY A 134 -9.81 -20.77 -8.19
CA GLY A 134 -8.71 -20.79 -9.16
C GLY A 134 -8.76 -19.66 -10.21
N PHE A 135 -9.65 -18.70 -10.05
CA PHE A 135 -9.76 -17.50 -10.87
C PHE A 135 -10.27 -16.30 -10.07
N GLN A 136 -10.00 -15.12 -10.57
CA GLN A 136 -10.52 -13.84 -10.08
C GLN A 136 -11.60 -13.35 -11.04
N ARG A 137 -12.77 -12.96 -10.52
CA ARG A 137 -13.81 -12.32 -11.35
C ARG A 137 -13.47 -10.85 -11.53
N THR A 138 -13.38 -10.41 -12.78
CA THR A 138 -13.04 -9.03 -13.18
C THR A 138 -14.01 -8.55 -14.26
N GLY A 139 -14.56 -7.34 -14.12
CA GLY A 139 -15.47 -6.72 -15.07
C GLY A 139 -14.98 -5.34 -15.49
N LEU A 140 -15.01 -5.05 -16.79
CA LEU A 140 -14.68 -3.74 -17.33
C LEU A 140 -15.85 -2.76 -17.10
N ILE A 141 -15.56 -1.59 -16.52
CA ILE A 141 -16.56 -0.57 -16.20
C ILE A 141 -16.49 0.60 -17.18
N ALA A 142 -15.28 1.08 -17.48
CA ALA A 142 -15.08 2.22 -18.35
C ALA A 142 -13.72 2.17 -19.06
N MET A 143 -13.62 2.88 -20.18
CA MET A 143 -12.41 3.05 -20.97
C MET A 143 -12.19 4.53 -21.29
N GLY A 144 -10.94 4.90 -21.55
CA GLY A 144 -10.60 6.28 -21.91
C GLY A 144 -10.82 7.26 -20.75
N GLY A 145 -10.75 8.55 -21.07
CA GLY A 145 -10.83 9.64 -20.09
C GLY A 145 -9.46 10.19 -19.74
N PHE A 146 -9.42 11.05 -18.72
CA PHE A 146 -8.18 11.70 -18.31
C PHE A 146 -8.23 12.20 -16.87
N LEU A 147 -7.04 12.23 -16.27
CA LEU A 147 -6.76 12.94 -15.03
C LEU A 147 -5.85 14.14 -15.31
N GLU A 148 -6.26 15.32 -14.85
CA GLU A 148 -5.40 16.49 -14.90
C GLU A 148 -4.41 16.50 -13.75
N ILE A 149 -3.11 16.61 -14.00
CA ILE A 149 -2.06 16.73 -12.98
C ILE A 149 -1.28 18.03 -13.16
N LYS A 150 -0.46 18.40 -12.17
CA LYS A 150 0.53 19.46 -12.32
C LYS A 150 1.89 18.86 -12.67
N ASP A 151 2.45 19.28 -13.81
CA ASP A 151 3.81 18.87 -14.20
C ASP A 151 4.89 19.54 -13.32
N ILE A 152 6.16 19.24 -13.60
CA ILE A 152 7.30 19.81 -12.88
C ILE A 152 7.37 21.35 -12.99
N ASN A 153 6.75 21.94 -14.02
CA ASN A 153 6.67 23.39 -14.25
C ASN A 153 5.34 23.99 -13.74
N LYS A 154 4.56 23.23 -12.96
CA LYS A 154 3.23 23.60 -12.45
C LYS A 154 2.18 23.88 -13.53
N LYS A 155 2.42 23.44 -14.76
CA LYS A 155 1.43 23.46 -15.84
C LYS A 155 0.49 22.28 -15.72
N THR A 156 -0.76 22.48 -16.11
CA THR A 156 -1.73 21.39 -16.16
C THR A 156 -1.39 20.45 -17.31
N LYS A 157 -1.27 19.16 -17.04
CA LYS A 157 -1.07 18.09 -18.02
C LYS A 157 -2.19 17.06 -17.86
N LYS A 158 -2.75 16.58 -18.97
CA LYS A 158 -3.72 15.47 -18.96
C LYS A 158 -2.97 14.15 -19.07
N ILE A 159 -3.23 13.25 -18.13
CA ILE A 159 -2.79 11.86 -18.18
C ILE A 159 -4.00 11.03 -18.57
N GLY A 160 -3.90 10.28 -19.67
CA GLY A 160 -5.00 9.43 -20.11
C GLY A 160 -5.32 8.32 -19.11
N ILE A 161 -6.59 7.91 -19.07
CA ILE A 161 -7.03 6.72 -18.35
C ILE A 161 -7.33 5.64 -19.38
N GLN A 162 -6.65 4.50 -19.26
CA GLN A 162 -6.80 3.40 -20.20
C GLN A 162 -8.08 2.62 -19.91
N THR A 163 -8.19 2.09 -18.70
CA THR A 163 -9.29 1.23 -18.25
C THR A 163 -9.62 1.46 -16.78
N ILE A 164 -10.89 1.27 -16.45
CA ILE A 164 -11.40 1.16 -15.09
C ILE A 164 -12.15 -0.17 -14.99
N CYS A 165 -11.72 -1.04 -14.09
CA CYS A 165 -12.28 -2.36 -13.87
C CYS A 165 -12.73 -2.53 -12.42
N ILE A 166 -13.72 -3.38 -12.17
CA ILE A 166 -14.05 -3.86 -10.82
C ILE A 166 -13.76 -5.36 -10.74
N GLU A 167 -13.11 -5.78 -9.68
CA GLU A 167 -12.73 -7.18 -9.48
C GLU A 167 -12.83 -7.61 -8.01
N GLU A 168 -12.75 -8.91 -7.77
CA GLU A 168 -12.62 -9.47 -6.43
C GLU A 168 -11.17 -9.33 -5.92
N ASP A 169 -10.97 -8.84 -4.71
CA ASP A 169 -9.65 -8.99 -4.08
C ASP A 169 -9.40 -10.45 -3.70
N ALA A 170 -8.13 -10.84 -3.70
CA ALA A 170 -7.68 -12.20 -3.37
C ALA A 170 -7.59 -12.43 -1.85
N ALA A 171 -7.60 -13.68 -1.42
CA ALA A 171 -7.44 -14.06 -0.02
C ALA A 171 -6.12 -13.54 0.58
N LYS A 172 -6.12 -13.22 1.88
CA LYS A 172 -4.92 -12.74 2.58
C LYS A 172 -4.02 -13.92 2.88
N ILE A 173 -2.73 -13.81 2.56
CA ILE A 173 -1.80 -14.87 2.92
C ILE A 173 -1.48 -14.86 4.42
N VAL A 174 -1.52 -16.05 5.03
CA VAL A 174 -1.14 -16.28 6.43
C VAL A 174 0.26 -16.89 6.49
N GLU A 175 0.50 -17.94 5.71
CA GLU A 175 1.75 -18.69 5.74
C GLU A 175 2.12 -19.22 4.35
N LYS A 176 3.41 -19.27 4.04
CA LYS A 176 3.96 -20.02 2.90
C LYS A 176 4.93 -21.07 3.38
N THR A 177 4.67 -22.32 3.03
CA THR A 177 5.60 -23.43 3.27
C THR A 177 6.00 -24.08 1.94
N PRO A 178 6.99 -25.00 1.93
CA PRO A 178 7.33 -25.75 0.72
C PRO A 178 6.19 -26.65 0.22
N THR A 179 5.31 -27.14 1.10
CA THR A 179 4.29 -28.15 0.77
C THR A 179 2.87 -27.61 0.69
N HIS A 180 2.58 -26.51 1.38
CA HIS A 180 1.29 -25.85 1.39
C HIS A 180 1.40 -24.35 1.62
N ASP A 181 0.39 -23.61 1.18
CA ASP A 181 0.23 -22.20 1.52
C ASP A 181 -1.14 -22.02 2.22
N THR A 182 -1.18 -21.18 3.25
CA THR A 182 -2.37 -20.95 4.08
C THR A 182 -2.91 -19.55 3.86
N TYR A 183 -4.22 -19.43 3.64
CA TYR A 183 -4.90 -18.20 3.28
C TYR A 183 -6.10 -17.91 4.18
N ASN A 184 -6.29 -16.65 4.55
CA ASN A 184 -7.44 -16.13 5.27
C ASN A 184 -8.47 -15.55 4.27
N LEU A 185 -9.68 -16.13 4.29
CA LEU A 185 -10.74 -15.83 3.33
C LEU A 185 -11.50 -14.53 3.60
N THR A 186 -11.31 -13.87 4.74
CA THR A 186 -12.04 -12.63 5.05
C THR A 186 -11.80 -11.51 4.03
N ARG A 187 -10.64 -11.53 3.35
CA ARG A 187 -10.32 -10.58 2.27
C ARG A 187 -10.85 -11.01 0.89
N LEU A 188 -11.03 -12.30 0.66
CA LEU A 188 -11.47 -12.81 -0.64
C LEU A 188 -12.85 -12.24 -0.97
N GLY A 189 -13.00 -11.68 -2.18
CA GLY A 189 -14.27 -11.16 -2.67
C GLY A 189 -14.56 -9.71 -2.27
N ILE A 190 -13.70 -9.03 -1.48
CA ILE A 190 -13.84 -7.58 -1.25
C ILE A 190 -13.80 -6.87 -2.62
N PRO A 191 -14.71 -5.93 -2.94
CA PRO A 191 -14.68 -5.25 -4.21
C PRO A 191 -13.42 -4.41 -4.34
N LEU A 192 -12.76 -4.55 -5.48
CA LEU A 192 -11.50 -3.92 -5.77
C LEU A 192 -11.63 -3.16 -7.10
N LEU A 193 -11.54 -1.85 -7.03
CA LEU A 193 -11.51 -0.99 -8.21
C LEU A 193 -10.08 -0.92 -8.73
N GLU A 194 -9.87 -1.30 -9.98
CA GLU A 194 -8.62 -1.14 -10.71
C GLU A 194 -8.72 0.04 -11.68
N ILE A 195 -7.75 0.95 -11.62
CA ILE A 195 -7.62 2.09 -12.55
C ILE A 195 -6.23 2.03 -13.17
N ALA A 196 -6.17 1.88 -14.48
CA ALA A 196 -4.93 1.90 -15.24
C ALA A 196 -4.82 3.21 -16.04
N THR A 197 -3.70 3.92 -15.90
CA THR A 197 -3.41 5.11 -16.70
C THR A 197 -2.74 4.75 -18.02
N ASP A 198 -2.90 5.62 -19.02
CA ASP A 198 -2.05 5.60 -20.20
C ASP A 198 -0.58 5.87 -19.81
N PRO A 199 0.40 5.41 -20.61
CA PRO A 199 1.83 5.58 -20.36
C PRO A 199 2.33 7.00 -20.71
N ASP A 200 1.59 8.04 -20.33
CA ASP A 200 1.80 9.43 -20.75
C ASP A 200 2.72 10.25 -19.82
N MET A 201 3.07 9.70 -18.67
CA MET A 201 3.95 10.36 -17.71
C MET A 201 5.41 10.22 -18.15
N ASN A 202 6.15 11.34 -18.07
CA ASN A 202 7.50 11.48 -18.61
C ASN A 202 8.55 11.87 -17.56
N THR A 203 8.13 12.15 -16.33
CA THR A 203 9.05 12.36 -15.20
C THR A 203 8.60 11.59 -13.96
N PRO A 204 9.52 11.24 -13.05
CA PRO A 204 9.17 10.59 -11.79
C PRO A 204 8.22 11.42 -10.90
N GLU A 205 8.30 12.75 -10.96
CA GLU A 205 7.41 13.65 -10.21
C GLU A 205 5.98 13.62 -10.73
N GLU A 206 5.79 13.53 -12.06
CA GLU A 206 4.46 13.36 -12.66
C GLU A 206 3.79 12.07 -12.17
N ALA A 207 4.56 10.99 -12.01
CA ALA A 207 4.05 9.72 -11.48
C ALA A 207 3.55 9.86 -10.04
N LYS A 208 4.32 10.53 -9.18
CA LYS A 208 3.90 10.81 -7.80
C LYS A 208 2.63 11.68 -7.74
N GLU A 209 2.60 12.78 -8.51
CA GLU A 209 1.45 13.69 -8.56
C GLU A 209 0.19 12.96 -9.04
N CYS A 210 0.31 12.12 -10.08
CA CYS A 210 -0.78 11.31 -10.60
C CYS A 210 -1.31 10.33 -9.54
N ALA A 211 -0.42 9.59 -8.88
CA ALA A 211 -0.77 8.67 -7.80
C ALA A 211 -1.47 9.37 -6.62
N GLU A 212 -0.94 10.51 -6.18
CA GLU A 212 -1.51 11.32 -5.11
C GLU A 212 -2.92 11.80 -5.45
N LYS A 213 -3.11 12.30 -6.69
CA LYS A 213 -4.40 12.84 -7.13
C LYS A 213 -5.45 11.75 -7.39
N LEU A 214 -5.08 10.61 -7.97
CA LEU A 214 -5.98 9.44 -8.06
C LEU A 214 -6.41 9.00 -6.66
N GLY A 215 -5.48 8.89 -5.72
CA GLY A 215 -5.79 8.58 -4.33
C GLY A 215 -6.75 9.60 -3.70
N MET A 216 -6.64 10.88 -4.03
CA MET A 216 -7.58 11.91 -3.58
C MET A 216 -8.98 11.73 -4.17
N PHE A 217 -9.10 11.39 -5.46
CA PHE A 217 -10.38 11.14 -6.12
C PHE A 217 -11.09 9.95 -5.47
N LEU A 218 -10.37 8.83 -5.35
CA LEU A 218 -10.84 7.63 -4.67
C LEU A 218 -11.36 7.94 -3.27
N ARG A 219 -10.56 8.65 -2.46
CA ARG A 219 -10.95 9.02 -1.09
C ARG A 219 -12.14 9.96 -1.07
N SER A 220 -12.29 10.87 -2.04
CA SER A 220 -13.39 11.84 -2.06
C SER A 220 -14.77 11.19 -2.18
N THR A 221 -14.86 9.96 -2.69
CA THR A 221 -16.11 9.18 -2.70
C THR A 221 -16.66 8.89 -1.30
N GLY A 222 -15.80 8.81 -0.27
CA GLY A 222 -16.20 8.36 1.07
C GLY A 222 -16.64 6.90 1.15
N LYS A 223 -16.51 6.13 0.05
CA LYS A 223 -16.93 4.72 -0.07
C LYS A 223 -15.77 3.74 -0.19
N VAL A 224 -14.53 4.23 -0.18
CA VAL A 224 -13.32 3.41 -0.27
C VAL A 224 -12.76 3.08 1.10
N LYS A 225 -12.18 1.88 1.22
CA LYS A 225 -11.50 1.42 2.42
C LYS A 225 -10.26 2.26 2.72
N ARG A 226 -9.94 2.38 4.01
CA ARG A 226 -8.78 3.13 4.51
C ARG A 226 -7.95 2.26 5.43
N GLY A 227 -6.64 2.45 5.37
CA GLY A 227 -5.68 1.72 6.20
C GLY A 227 -4.64 1.00 5.37
N LEU A 228 -3.72 0.31 6.04
CA LEU A 228 -2.66 -0.45 5.38
C LEU A 228 -3.27 -1.58 4.53
N GLY A 229 -2.77 -1.75 3.31
CA GLY A 229 -3.20 -2.81 2.40
C GLY A 229 -4.53 -2.60 1.69
N THR A 230 -5.23 -1.48 1.92
CA THR A 230 -6.51 -1.16 1.27
C THR A 230 -6.37 -0.55 -0.11
N ILE A 231 -5.19 0.02 -0.40
CA ILE A 231 -4.79 0.55 -1.70
C ILE A 231 -3.46 -0.10 -2.09
N ARG A 232 -3.36 -0.53 -3.35
CA ARG A 232 -2.13 -1.03 -3.98
C ARG A 232 -1.85 -0.20 -5.21
N GLN A 233 -0.57 -0.02 -5.50
CA GLN A 233 -0.10 0.79 -6.61
C GLN A 233 1.05 0.06 -7.26
N ASP A 234 0.92 -0.14 -8.56
CA ASP A 234 1.92 -0.73 -9.41
C ASP A 234 2.38 0.33 -10.42
N VAL A 235 3.69 0.41 -10.67
CA VAL A 235 4.30 1.41 -11.54
C VAL A 235 4.91 0.73 -12.76
N ASN A 236 4.44 1.10 -13.94
CA ASN A 236 4.93 0.59 -15.21
C ASN A 236 5.96 1.57 -15.78
N VAL A 237 7.19 1.11 -16.01
CA VAL A 237 8.29 1.98 -16.47
C VAL A 237 8.90 1.43 -17.77
N SER A 238 9.16 2.33 -18.72
CA SER A 238 9.95 2.04 -19.91
C SER A 238 10.74 3.25 -20.39
N ILE A 239 11.85 3.00 -21.06
CA ILE A 239 12.66 4.01 -21.77
C ILE A 239 12.87 3.60 -23.23
N LYS A 240 13.36 4.53 -24.05
CA LYS A 240 13.82 4.26 -25.42
C LYS A 240 14.88 3.16 -25.42
N GLU A 241 14.79 2.22 -26.38
CA GLU A 241 15.59 0.98 -26.45
C GLU A 241 15.36 -0.02 -25.29
N GLY A 242 14.51 0.31 -24.30
CA GLY A 242 14.10 -0.58 -23.22
C GLY A 242 12.83 -1.39 -23.51
N LYS A 243 12.23 -1.94 -22.46
CA LYS A 243 10.94 -2.65 -22.49
C LYS A 243 10.09 -2.22 -21.29
N ARG A 244 8.77 -2.42 -21.38
CA ARG A 244 7.86 -2.23 -20.25
C ARG A 244 8.22 -3.21 -19.13
N VAL A 245 8.47 -2.65 -17.95
CA VAL A 245 8.68 -3.37 -16.69
C VAL A 245 7.57 -2.92 -15.74
N GLU A 246 6.88 -3.89 -15.17
CA GLU A 246 5.84 -3.65 -14.16
C GLU A 246 6.47 -3.81 -12.77
N VAL A 247 6.44 -2.75 -11.96
CA VAL A 247 6.95 -2.76 -10.60
C VAL A 247 5.78 -2.79 -9.63
N LYS A 248 5.58 -3.94 -8.98
CA LYS A 248 4.50 -4.13 -8.00
C LYS A 248 4.85 -3.62 -6.62
N GLY A 249 3.83 -3.18 -5.89
CA GLY A 249 3.93 -2.88 -4.47
C GLY A 249 4.61 -1.54 -4.13
N ALA A 250 4.44 -0.53 -4.98
CA ALA A 250 4.89 0.84 -4.72
C ALA A 250 3.98 1.55 -3.71
N GLN A 251 4.00 1.10 -2.45
CA GLN A 251 3.07 1.55 -1.41
C GLN A 251 3.35 2.98 -0.93
N ASP A 252 4.63 3.36 -0.80
CA ASP A 252 5.02 4.70 -0.37
C ASP A 252 5.08 5.66 -1.57
N LEU A 253 4.13 6.58 -1.64
CA LEU A 253 4.05 7.64 -2.64
C LEU A 253 5.34 8.48 -2.71
N LYS A 254 6.04 8.67 -1.59
CA LYS A 254 7.30 9.42 -1.55
C LYS A 254 8.44 8.68 -2.26
N MET A 255 8.36 7.36 -2.33
CA MET A 255 9.39 6.51 -2.96
C MET A 255 9.15 6.29 -4.45
N ILE A 256 7.96 6.61 -4.99
CA ILE A 256 7.68 6.47 -6.42
C ILE A 256 8.73 7.19 -7.28
N PRO A 257 9.14 8.44 -7.00
CA PRO A 257 10.15 9.11 -7.82
C PRO A 257 11.50 8.37 -7.86
N THR A 258 12.00 7.96 -6.69
CA THR A 258 13.25 7.20 -6.55
C THR A 258 13.17 5.85 -7.25
N LEU A 259 12.04 5.15 -7.10
CA LEU A 259 11.80 3.86 -7.74
C LEU A 259 11.86 3.96 -9.26
N VAL A 260 11.20 4.97 -9.84
CA VAL A 260 11.23 5.22 -11.28
C VAL A 260 12.65 5.57 -11.73
N GLU A 261 13.34 6.46 -11.02
CA GLU A 261 14.72 6.83 -11.34
C GLU A 261 15.66 5.60 -11.35
N TYR A 262 15.59 4.76 -10.32
CA TYR A 262 16.42 3.56 -10.23
C TYR A 262 16.08 2.53 -11.31
N GLU A 263 14.81 2.40 -11.68
CA GLU A 263 14.41 1.55 -12.80
C GLU A 263 14.93 2.10 -14.14
N VAL A 264 14.92 3.41 -14.35
CA VAL A 264 15.53 4.05 -15.52
C VAL A 264 17.03 3.75 -15.59
N MET A 265 17.76 3.97 -14.50
CA MET A 265 19.21 3.68 -14.42
C MET A 265 19.49 2.21 -14.73
N ARG A 266 18.71 1.30 -14.15
CA ARG A 266 18.81 -0.14 -14.38
C ARG A 266 18.62 -0.50 -15.85
N GLN A 267 17.58 0.05 -16.49
CA GLN A 267 17.33 -0.19 -17.91
C GLN A 267 18.47 0.34 -18.79
N GLN A 268 18.99 1.54 -18.52
CA GLN A 268 20.15 2.08 -19.24
C GLN A 268 21.39 1.20 -19.07
N ALA A 269 21.65 0.72 -17.85
CA ALA A 269 22.78 -0.16 -17.58
C ALA A 269 22.66 -1.48 -18.36
N LEU A 270 21.48 -2.09 -18.41
CA LEU A 270 21.24 -3.31 -19.20
C LEU A 270 21.38 -3.09 -20.70
N ILE A 271 20.92 -1.95 -21.23
CA ILE A 271 21.11 -1.58 -22.64
C ILE A 271 22.61 -1.42 -22.96
N LYS A 272 23.39 -0.82 -22.06
CA LYS A 272 24.84 -0.70 -22.20
C LYS A 272 25.52 -2.07 -22.19
N LEU A 273 25.15 -2.94 -21.25
CA LEU A 273 25.68 -4.30 -21.15
C LEU A 273 25.39 -5.13 -22.39
N LYS A 274 24.18 -5.01 -22.96
CA LYS A 274 23.83 -5.64 -24.25
C LYS A 274 24.82 -5.28 -25.36
N LYS A 275 25.17 -3.98 -25.48
CA LYS A 275 26.11 -3.48 -26.50
C LYS A 275 27.54 -4.00 -26.24
N GLU A 276 27.97 -3.99 -24.99
CA GLU A 276 29.33 -4.39 -24.56
C GLU A 276 29.58 -5.90 -24.63
N LEU A 277 28.57 -6.73 -24.33
CA LEU A 277 28.76 -8.18 -24.07
C LEU A 277 28.20 -9.10 -25.14
N SER A 278 27.69 -8.56 -26.25
CA SER A 278 27.09 -9.34 -27.36
C SER A 278 27.92 -10.56 -27.78
N LYS A 279 29.24 -10.40 -27.93
CA LYS A 279 30.18 -11.46 -28.32
C LYS A 279 30.56 -12.43 -27.18
N SER A 280 30.48 -11.99 -25.93
CA SER A 280 30.83 -12.80 -24.76
C SER A 280 29.69 -13.73 -24.36
N ILE A 281 28.44 -13.26 -24.50
CA ILE A 281 27.24 -14.02 -24.12
C ILE A 281 27.09 -15.31 -24.93
N SER A 282 27.45 -15.31 -26.22
CA SER A 282 27.38 -16.50 -27.07
C SER A 282 28.35 -17.62 -26.67
N LYS A 283 29.36 -17.31 -25.85
CA LYS A 283 30.37 -18.27 -25.37
C LYS A 283 30.00 -18.88 -24.02
N ILE A 284 28.93 -18.40 -23.38
CA ILE A 284 28.47 -18.92 -22.08
C ILE A 284 27.90 -20.31 -22.32
N LYS A 285 28.49 -21.31 -21.66
CA LYS A 285 28.01 -22.69 -21.66
C LYS A 285 27.22 -22.96 -20.39
N LYS A 286 26.24 -23.86 -20.46
CA LYS A 286 25.46 -24.34 -19.31
C LYS A 286 26.22 -25.39 -18.48
N GLU A 287 27.53 -25.21 -18.33
CA GLU A 287 28.42 -26.12 -17.62
C GLU A 287 28.41 -25.81 -16.12
N LYS A 288 27.99 -26.78 -15.31
CA LYS A 288 27.91 -26.67 -13.86
C LYS A 288 28.97 -27.58 -13.26
N VAL A 289 29.88 -27.03 -12.47
CA VAL A 289 31.02 -27.76 -11.92
C VAL A 289 30.87 -27.87 -10.42
N ASP A 290 31.06 -29.08 -9.89
CA ASP A 290 31.09 -29.31 -8.45
C ASP A 290 32.41 -28.77 -7.85
N LEU A 291 32.28 -27.84 -6.91
CA LEU A 291 33.38 -27.17 -6.21
C LEU A 291 33.42 -27.56 -4.73
N THR A 292 32.56 -28.48 -4.28
CA THR A 292 32.36 -28.80 -2.86
C THR A 292 33.66 -29.19 -2.15
N GLN A 293 34.55 -29.90 -2.86
CA GLN A 293 35.84 -30.34 -2.30
C GLN A 293 36.79 -29.19 -1.94
N ILE A 294 36.71 -28.07 -2.66
CA ILE A 294 37.55 -26.88 -2.43
C ILE A 294 37.22 -26.27 -1.06
N PHE A 295 35.94 -26.31 -0.68
CA PHE A 295 35.43 -25.59 0.49
C PHE A 295 35.31 -26.46 1.77
N LYS A 296 35.85 -27.68 1.79
CA LYS A 296 35.78 -28.58 2.96
C LYS A 296 36.26 -27.95 4.26
N LYS A 297 37.27 -27.06 4.17
CA LYS A 297 37.87 -26.35 5.30
C LYS A 297 37.61 -24.83 5.23
N SER A 298 36.62 -24.40 4.45
CA SER A 298 36.32 -22.98 4.27
C SER A 298 35.94 -22.32 5.59
N GLU A 299 36.38 -21.08 5.81
CA GLU A 299 36.02 -20.29 6.99
C GLU A 299 34.68 -19.56 6.82
N SER A 300 34.17 -19.49 5.59
CA SER A 300 32.92 -18.82 5.27
C SER A 300 31.73 -19.43 6.04
N LYS A 301 31.08 -18.61 6.87
CA LYS A 301 29.90 -19.03 7.64
C LYS A 301 28.78 -19.57 6.75
N VAL A 302 28.57 -18.94 5.58
CA VAL A 302 27.53 -19.35 4.62
C VAL A 302 27.83 -20.75 4.07
N ILE A 303 29.09 -20.99 3.67
CA ILE A 303 29.50 -22.28 3.11
C ILE A 303 29.49 -23.38 4.19
N LYS A 304 30.01 -23.10 5.39
CA LYS A 304 29.94 -24.03 6.54
C LYS A 304 28.50 -24.43 6.85
N ASN A 305 27.57 -23.47 6.86
CA ASN A 305 26.16 -23.73 7.12
C ASN A 305 25.49 -24.56 6.02
N ALA A 306 25.89 -24.39 4.76
CA ALA A 306 25.40 -25.23 3.67
C ALA A 306 25.92 -26.67 3.81
N LEU A 307 27.22 -26.84 4.08
CA LEU A 307 27.86 -28.15 4.26
C LEU A 307 27.30 -28.92 5.46
N SER A 308 27.08 -28.25 6.60
CA SER A 308 26.50 -28.88 7.80
C SER A 308 25.09 -29.44 7.55
N LYS A 309 24.35 -28.85 6.60
CA LYS A 309 23.03 -29.31 6.15
C LYS A 309 23.11 -30.31 4.98
N LYS A 310 24.27 -30.95 4.76
CA LYS A 310 24.55 -31.86 3.64
C LYS A 310 24.33 -31.21 2.26
N GLY A 311 24.54 -29.89 2.18
CA GLY A 311 24.52 -29.14 0.93
C GLY A 311 25.79 -29.33 0.10
N VAL A 312 25.76 -28.83 -1.13
CA VAL A 312 26.87 -28.86 -2.09
C VAL A 312 27.15 -27.46 -2.61
N ILE A 313 28.34 -27.26 -3.17
CA ILE A 313 28.75 -25.99 -3.77
C ILE A 313 29.04 -26.26 -5.25
N TYR A 314 28.28 -25.61 -6.14
CA TYR A 314 28.58 -25.65 -7.57
C TYR A 314 28.88 -24.24 -8.07
N GLY A 315 29.70 -24.18 -9.11
CA GLY A 315 30.00 -22.96 -9.82
C GLY A 315 29.83 -23.07 -11.33
N MET A 316 29.79 -21.91 -11.96
CA MET A 316 29.71 -21.76 -13.41
C MET A 316 30.65 -20.63 -13.85
N LYS A 317 31.43 -20.89 -14.90
CA LYS A 317 32.25 -19.87 -15.56
C LYS A 317 31.37 -18.97 -16.43
N ILE A 318 31.65 -17.68 -16.42
CA ILE A 318 30.96 -16.67 -17.22
C ILE A 318 32.02 -15.90 -18.04
N PRO A 319 32.28 -16.32 -19.28
CA PRO A 319 33.35 -15.73 -20.09
C PRO A 319 33.16 -14.23 -20.33
N GLY A 320 34.22 -13.44 -20.12
CA GLY A 320 34.21 -11.99 -20.36
C GLY A 320 33.42 -11.15 -19.33
N PHE A 321 33.06 -11.70 -18.18
CA PHE A 321 32.27 -11.01 -17.14
C PHE A 321 33.08 -10.53 -15.93
N LYS A 322 34.42 -10.60 -15.97
CA LYS A 322 35.23 -10.00 -14.89
C LYS A 322 35.05 -8.48 -14.86
N GLY A 323 34.81 -7.93 -13.67
CA GLY A 323 34.49 -6.51 -13.45
C GLY A 323 33.07 -6.10 -13.92
N ILE A 324 32.29 -7.04 -14.46
CA ILE A 324 30.91 -6.80 -14.91
C ILE A 324 29.91 -7.22 -13.84
N LEU A 325 30.11 -8.37 -13.19
CA LEU A 325 29.20 -8.91 -12.18
C LEU A 325 29.08 -7.94 -10.98
N GLY A 326 30.20 -7.30 -10.62
CA GLY A 326 30.27 -6.29 -9.57
C GLY A 326 29.82 -4.88 -9.99
N ARG A 327 29.55 -4.66 -11.29
CA ARG A 327 29.18 -3.35 -11.81
C ARG A 327 27.79 -2.96 -11.31
N GLU A 328 27.69 -1.75 -10.78
CA GLU A 328 26.43 -1.18 -10.32
C GLU A 328 25.51 -0.86 -11.51
N ILE A 329 24.23 -1.25 -11.41
CA ILE A 329 23.19 -0.99 -12.41
C ILE A 329 22.22 0.10 -11.94
N CYS A 330 22.05 0.23 -10.64
CA CYS A 330 21.42 1.34 -9.93
C CYS A 330 21.93 1.32 -8.49
N PRO A 331 21.78 2.41 -7.71
CA PRO A 331 22.34 2.50 -6.36
C PRO A 331 22.02 1.28 -5.50
N GLY A 332 23.07 0.61 -5.00
CA GLY A 332 22.95 -0.58 -4.15
C GLY A 332 22.64 -1.90 -4.87
N ARG A 333 22.46 -1.91 -6.20
CA ARG A 333 22.25 -3.14 -7.00
C ARG A 333 23.29 -3.31 -8.09
N ARG A 334 23.75 -4.55 -8.28
CA ARG A 334 24.76 -4.92 -9.27
C ARG A 334 24.21 -5.93 -10.28
N VAL A 335 24.96 -6.18 -11.35
CA VAL A 335 24.65 -7.27 -12.29
C VAL A 335 24.52 -8.61 -11.57
N GLY A 336 25.43 -8.91 -10.64
CA GLY A 336 25.36 -10.11 -9.80
C GLY A 336 24.08 -10.18 -8.96
N SER A 337 23.57 -9.04 -8.51
CA SER A 337 22.29 -8.99 -7.79
C SER A 337 21.11 -9.39 -8.69
N GLU A 338 21.08 -8.94 -9.96
CA GLU A 338 20.05 -9.37 -10.92
C GLU A 338 20.07 -10.88 -11.16
N LEU A 339 21.25 -11.46 -11.33
CA LEU A 339 21.41 -12.92 -11.48
C LEU A 339 20.94 -13.65 -10.22
N SER A 340 21.25 -13.10 -9.04
CA SER A 340 20.86 -13.65 -7.74
C SER A 340 19.34 -13.71 -7.58
N ASP A 341 18.62 -12.66 -7.99
CA ASP A 341 17.14 -12.65 -7.91
C ASP A 341 16.52 -13.80 -8.70
N TYR A 342 17.02 -14.08 -9.91
CA TYR A 342 16.53 -15.19 -10.74
C TYR A 342 16.78 -16.56 -10.10
N GLY A 343 17.96 -16.77 -9.53
CA GLY A 343 18.27 -17.99 -8.76
C GLY A 343 17.34 -18.15 -7.55
N LYS A 344 17.10 -17.06 -6.80
CA LYS A 344 16.21 -17.04 -5.63
C LYS A 344 14.77 -17.39 -6.00
N VAL A 345 14.21 -16.76 -7.04
CA VAL A 345 12.83 -16.99 -7.45
C VAL A 345 12.64 -18.42 -7.98
N LYS A 346 13.58 -18.93 -8.78
CA LYS A 346 13.44 -20.25 -9.40
C LYS A 346 13.62 -21.41 -8.42
N ALA A 347 14.59 -21.31 -7.52
CA ALA A 347 15.05 -22.45 -6.71
C ALA A 347 14.98 -22.21 -5.18
N GLY A 348 14.67 -21.00 -4.73
CA GLY A 348 14.62 -20.66 -3.31
C GLY A 348 15.97 -20.83 -2.61
N VAL A 349 17.08 -20.51 -3.30
CA VAL A 349 18.43 -20.42 -2.72
C VAL A 349 18.61 -19.11 -1.96
N GLY A 350 19.55 -19.05 -1.01
CA GLY A 350 19.82 -17.82 -0.25
C GLY A 350 20.44 -16.68 -1.09
N GLY A 351 21.10 -17.02 -2.20
CA GLY A 351 21.78 -16.08 -3.10
C GLY A 351 22.88 -16.78 -3.89
N LEU A 352 23.80 -15.99 -4.44
CA LEU A 352 25.02 -16.44 -5.12
C LEU A 352 26.19 -15.56 -4.67
N PHE A 353 27.40 -16.09 -4.78
CA PHE A 353 28.61 -15.27 -4.79
C PHE A 353 29.15 -15.16 -6.22
N HIS A 354 29.87 -14.09 -6.52
CA HIS A 354 30.50 -13.91 -7.83
C HIS A 354 31.94 -13.41 -7.75
N SER A 355 32.72 -13.64 -8.81
CA SER A 355 34.16 -13.31 -8.86
C SER A 355 34.48 -11.89 -8.39
N ASP A 356 33.73 -10.89 -8.87
CA ASP A 356 34.02 -9.47 -8.58
C ASP A 356 33.71 -9.05 -7.14
N GLU A 357 33.03 -9.88 -6.34
CA GLU A 357 32.87 -9.61 -4.91
C GLU A 357 34.17 -9.81 -4.14
N PHE A 358 35.08 -10.62 -4.68
CA PHE A 358 36.35 -11.01 -4.09
C PHE A 358 37.55 -10.18 -4.58
N ASP A 359 37.32 -9.22 -5.46
CA ASP A 359 38.32 -8.33 -6.05
C ASP A 359 38.12 -6.91 -5.45
N PRO A 360 39.16 -6.21 -4.95
CA PRO A 360 40.57 -6.60 -4.88
C PRO A 360 40.94 -7.46 -3.66
N LYS A 361 40.01 -7.66 -2.72
CA LYS A 361 40.25 -8.46 -1.52
C LYS A 361 39.14 -9.48 -1.32
N PRO A 362 39.47 -10.71 -0.89
CA PRO A 362 38.45 -11.71 -0.57
C PRO A 362 37.48 -11.22 0.50
N LYS A 363 36.23 -11.67 0.39
CA LYS A 363 35.14 -11.32 1.30
C LYS A 363 34.43 -12.58 1.77
N TYR A 364 33.56 -12.42 2.77
CA TYR A 364 32.68 -13.47 3.28
C TYR A 364 33.38 -14.70 3.86
N GLY A 365 34.65 -14.57 4.25
CA GLY A 365 35.46 -15.68 4.78
C GLY A 365 35.91 -16.70 3.73
N ILE A 366 35.85 -16.33 2.45
CA ILE A 366 36.48 -17.10 1.36
C ILE A 366 37.91 -16.57 1.19
N THR A 367 38.89 -17.46 1.06
CA THR A 367 40.32 -17.16 0.99
C THR A 367 40.84 -17.04 -0.45
N GLU A 368 41.99 -16.39 -0.64
CA GLU A 368 42.64 -16.31 -1.97
C GLU A 368 42.95 -17.70 -2.55
N LYS A 369 43.41 -18.63 -1.71
CA LYS A 369 43.67 -20.03 -2.10
C LYS A 369 42.41 -20.73 -2.63
N GLU A 370 41.26 -20.49 -2.00
CA GLU A 370 39.99 -21.03 -2.50
C GLU A 370 39.61 -20.40 -3.84
N ILE A 371 39.81 -19.09 -4.01
CA ILE A 371 39.52 -18.38 -5.28
C ILE A 371 40.40 -18.90 -6.42
N GLU A 372 41.70 -19.08 -6.17
CA GLU A 372 42.64 -19.68 -7.13
C GLU A 372 42.21 -21.10 -7.52
N ALA A 373 41.82 -21.92 -6.54
CA ALA A 373 41.34 -23.27 -6.79
C ALA A 373 40.04 -23.29 -7.62
N ILE A 374 39.12 -22.34 -7.39
CA ILE A 374 37.90 -22.18 -8.20
C ILE A 374 38.28 -21.82 -9.65
N ASN A 375 39.13 -20.82 -9.84
CA ASN A 375 39.57 -20.39 -11.16
C ASN A 375 40.22 -21.54 -11.95
N LYS A 376 41.07 -22.33 -11.28
CA LYS A 376 41.68 -23.53 -11.87
C LYS A 376 40.63 -24.58 -12.22
N LYS A 377 39.69 -24.88 -11.32
CA LYS A 377 38.67 -25.92 -11.53
C LYS A 377 37.63 -25.56 -12.59
N LEU A 378 37.29 -24.27 -12.72
CA LEU A 378 36.37 -23.74 -13.73
C LEU A 378 37.07 -23.38 -15.07
N ASN A 379 38.40 -23.49 -15.13
CA ASN A 379 39.21 -23.04 -16.27
C ASN A 379 38.90 -21.59 -16.66
N CYS A 380 38.88 -20.69 -15.67
CA CYS A 380 38.67 -19.25 -15.87
C CYS A 380 39.93 -18.58 -16.42
N LYS A 381 39.78 -17.78 -17.48
CA LYS A 381 40.85 -16.89 -17.97
C LYS A 381 40.80 -15.54 -17.25
N GLU A 382 41.80 -14.70 -17.50
CA GLU A 382 41.95 -13.40 -16.86
C GLU A 382 40.73 -12.47 -16.99
N LYS A 383 39.97 -12.57 -18.10
CA LYS A 383 38.77 -11.74 -18.35
C LYS A 383 37.45 -12.43 -17.97
N ASP A 384 37.51 -13.69 -17.52
CA ASP A 384 36.32 -14.46 -17.20
C ASP A 384 35.87 -14.19 -15.77
N GLY A 385 34.56 -14.09 -15.58
CA GLY A 385 33.94 -14.10 -14.25
C GLY A 385 33.48 -15.51 -13.89
N PHE A 386 33.06 -15.70 -12.64
CA PHE A 386 32.37 -16.91 -12.22
C PHE A 386 31.31 -16.60 -11.18
N VAL A 387 30.37 -17.53 -11.01
CA VAL A 387 29.40 -17.54 -9.92
C VAL A 387 29.48 -18.86 -9.17
N ILE A 388 29.22 -18.83 -7.86
CA ILE A 388 29.11 -20.02 -7.01
C ILE A 388 27.84 -19.94 -6.16
N ILE A 389 27.20 -21.08 -5.94
CA ILE A 389 25.97 -21.21 -5.14
C ILE A 389 26.15 -22.40 -4.19
N ALA A 390 25.77 -22.22 -2.93
CA ALA A 390 25.85 -23.24 -1.88
C ALA A 390 24.47 -23.50 -1.28
N ASP A 391 23.90 -24.69 -1.54
CA ASP A 391 22.59 -25.14 -1.03
C ASP A 391 22.43 -26.67 -1.28
N LYS A 392 21.23 -27.22 -1.12
CA LYS A 392 20.89 -28.58 -1.56
C LYS A 392 21.14 -28.75 -3.06
N LYS A 393 21.66 -29.92 -3.47
CA LYS A 393 22.08 -30.19 -4.86
C LYS A 393 21.02 -29.82 -5.90
N GLU A 394 19.79 -30.25 -5.71
CA GLU A 394 18.70 -29.96 -6.65
C GLU A 394 18.45 -28.44 -6.81
N LYS A 395 18.40 -27.71 -5.68
CA LYS A 395 18.23 -26.24 -5.69
C LYS A 395 19.39 -25.54 -6.38
N VAL A 396 20.63 -25.94 -6.10
CA VAL A 396 21.83 -25.34 -6.71
C VAL A 396 21.81 -25.52 -8.23
N LEU A 397 21.47 -26.72 -8.71
CA LEU A 397 21.42 -27.00 -10.14
C LEU A 397 20.33 -26.18 -10.84
N GLN A 398 19.15 -26.07 -10.24
CA GLN A 398 18.04 -25.24 -10.76
C GLN A 398 18.37 -23.73 -10.72
N ALA A 399 19.07 -23.27 -9.67
CA ALA A 399 19.48 -21.88 -9.55
C ALA A 399 20.52 -21.50 -10.62
N LEU A 400 21.52 -22.36 -10.86
CA LEU A 400 22.50 -22.14 -11.93
C LEU A 400 21.87 -22.16 -13.32
N ASP A 401 20.82 -22.96 -13.54
CA ASP A 401 20.02 -22.88 -14.77
C ASP A 401 19.37 -21.51 -14.94
N ALA A 402 18.73 -20.99 -13.89
CA ALA A 402 18.10 -19.67 -13.93
C ALA A 402 19.13 -18.54 -14.17
N VAL A 403 20.29 -18.63 -13.54
CA VAL A 403 21.40 -17.67 -13.74
C VAL A 403 21.90 -17.73 -15.18
N HIS A 404 22.14 -18.93 -15.71
CA HIS A 404 22.54 -19.13 -17.10
C HIS A 404 21.51 -18.54 -18.06
N ASP A 405 20.24 -18.87 -17.88
CA ASP A 405 19.17 -18.40 -18.76
C ASP A 405 19.04 -16.87 -18.70
N ARG A 406 19.21 -16.26 -17.51
CA ARG A 406 19.23 -14.79 -17.37
C ARG A 406 20.43 -14.13 -18.05
N LEU A 407 21.61 -14.74 -17.98
CA LEU A 407 22.81 -14.27 -18.67
C LEU A 407 22.58 -14.22 -20.18
N LEU A 408 21.96 -15.26 -20.75
CA LEU A 408 21.62 -15.28 -22.17
C LEU A 408 20.65 -14.16 -22.56
N LEU A 409 19.70 -13.81 -21.68
CA LEU A 409 18.76 -12.71 -21.90
C LEU A 409 19.41 -11.31 -21.88
N ILE A 410 20.65 -11.15 -21.42
CA ILE A 410 21.37 -9.87 -21.52
C ILE A 410 21.55 -9.46 -22.99
N LYS A 411 21.58 -10.40 -23.93
CA LYS A 411 21.64 -10.12 -25.38
C LYS A 411 20.41 -9.36 -25.88
N GLU A 412 19.28 -9.50 -25.21
CA GLU A 412 18.04 -8.79 -25.52
C GLU A 412 18.02 -7.41 -24.85
N GLY A 413 18.78 -7.25 -23.76
CA GLY A 413 18.91 -6.04 -22.96
C GLY A 413 17.93 -6.05 -21.81
N VAL A 414 16.97 -5.13 -21.84
CA VAL A 414 15.82 -5.12 -20.93
C VAL A 414 14.77 -6.09 -21.48
N ILE A 415 14.22 -6.93 -20.61
CA ILE A 415 13.13 -7.84 -20.96
C ILE A 415 11.82 -7.39 -20.31
N LYS A 416 10.68 -7.91 -20.78
CA LYS A 416 9.38 -7.72 -20.12
C LYS A 416 9.32 -8.60 -18.88
N GLU A 417 9.25 -7.99 -17.71
CA GLU A 417 9.23 -8.70 -16.43
C GLU A 417 8.41 -7.93 -15.41
N VAL A 418 7.95 -8.66 -14.40
CA VAL A 418 7.34 -8.08 -13.20
C VAL A 418 8.37 -8.10 -12.09
N ARG A 419 8.55 -6.96 -11.44
CA ARG A 419 9.51 -6.75 -10.36
C ARG A 419 8.77 -6.31 -9.10
N MET A 420 9.36 -6.55 -7.94
CA MET A 420 8.84 -6.13 -6.65
C MET A 420 9.60 -4.89 -6.19
N ALA A 421 8.88 -3.85 -5.76
CA ALA A 421 9.45 -2.67 -5.13
C ALA A 421 10.04 -3.02 -3.76
N LYS A 422 11.22 -2.46 -3.44
CA LYS A 422 11.82 -2.55 -2.11
C LYS A 422 11.71 -1.20 -1.37
N PRO A 423 11.82 -1.19 -0.04
CA PRO A 423 11.73 0.04 0.75
C PRO A 423 12.78 1.11 0.40
N ASP A 424 13.93 0.70 -0.17
CA ASP A 424 15.00 1.59 -0.61
C ASP A 424 14.79 2.15 -2.03
N GLY A 425 13.66 1.85 -2.68
CA GLY A 425 13.35 2.24 -4.06
C GLY A 425 13.94 1.31 -5.11
N THR A 426 14.80 0.36 -4.75
CA THR A 426 15.30 -0.63 -5.70
C THR A 426 14.21 -1.65 -6.03
N THR A 427 14.38 -2.39 -7.13
CA THR A 427 13.42 -3.41 -7.55
C THR A 427 14.11 -4.76 -7.68
N SER A 428 13.43 -5.86 -7.34
CA SER A 428 13.92 -7.23 -7.58
C SER A 428 13.00 -8.02 -8.49
N PHE A 429 13.57 -8.92 -9.30
CA PHE A 429 12.79 -9.80 -10.16
C PHE A 429 11.78 -10.62 -9.33
N MET A 430 10.54 -10.69 -9.80
CA MET A 430 9.49 -11.49 -9.19
C MET A 430 9.05 -12.62 -10.11
N ARG A 431 8.70 -12.30 -11.36
CA ARG A 431 8.25 -13.28 -12.36
C ARG A 431 8.29 -12.69 -13.77
N PRO A 432 8.26 -13.53 -14.83
CA PRO A 432 7.99 -13.06 -16.19
C PRO A 432 6.62 -12.37 -16.29
N MET A 433 6.48 -11.45 -17.24
CA MET A 433 5.21 -10.77 -17.48
C MET A 433 4.14 -11.78 -17.95
N PRO A 434 2.92 -11.76 -17.36
CA PRO A 434 1.77 -12.54 -17.83
C PRO A 434 1.49 -12.42 -19.33
N GLY A 435 1.04 -13.51 -19.96
CA GLY A 435 0.49 -13.50 -21.31
C GLY A 435 -0.98 -13.04 -21.35
N ALA A 436 -1.48 -12.73 -22.55
CA ALA A 436 -2.86 -12.25 -22.76
C ALA A 436 -3.95 -13.33 -22.61
N ALA A 437 -3.59 -14.62 -22.76
CA ALA A 437 -4.52 -15.75 -22.80
C ALA A 437 -4.96 -16.24 -21.40
N ARG A 438 -5.46 -15.36 -20.54
CA ARG A 438 -5.82 -15.68 -19.13
C ARG A 438 -7.28 -15.46 -18.75
N MET A 439 -8.12 -14.99 -19.66
CA MET A 439 -9.49 -14.63 -19.37
C MET A 439 -10.46 -15.47 -20.19
N TYR A 440 -11.60 -15.80 -19.58
CA TYR A 440 -12.76 -16.43 -20.21
C TYR A 440 -14.05 -15.97 -19.48
N PRO A 441 -15.24 -16.00 -20.10
CA PRO A 441 -16.47 -15.48 -19.49
C PRO A 441 -16.83 -16.08 -18.13
N GLU A 442 -17.29 -15.24 -17.21
CA GLU A 442 -17.99 -15.65 -15.99
C GLU A 442 -19.47 -15.86 -16.31
N THR A 443 -19.87 -17.11 -16.50
CA THR A 443 -21.23 -17.47 -16.95
C THR A 443 -22.27 -17.48 -15.83
N ASP A 444 -21.84 -17.51 -14.57
CA ASP A 444 -22.76 -17.56 -13.42
C ASP A 444 -23.39 -16.18 -13.14
N ILE A 445 -22.81 -15.12 -13.71
CA ILE A 445 -23.19 -13.73 -13.47
C ILE A 445 -23.74 -13.12 -14.74
N VAL A 446 -25.01 -12.74 -14.71
CA VAL A 446 -25.67 -12.04 -15.82
C VAL A 446 -25.08 -10.64 -15.99
N GLY A 447 -24.95 -10.21 -17.25
CA GLY A 447 -24.51 -8.86 -17.59
C GLY A 447 -25.34 -7.76 -16.93
N THR A 448 -24.69 -6.66 -16.56
CA THR A 448 -25.36 -5.50 -15.94
C THR A 448 -25.41 -4.34 -16.92
N ILE A 449 -26.63 -3.94 -17.31
CA ILE A 449 -26.86 -2.82 -18.24
C ILE A 449 -26.68 -1.49 -17.52
N VAL A 450 -25.87 -0.61 -18.11
CA VAL A 450 -25.59 0.74 -17.61
C VAL A 450 -26.27 1.76 -18.51
N THR A 451 -27.53 2.09 -18.20
CA THR A 451 -28.27 3.07 -18.99
C THR A 451 -27.79 4.51 -18.71
N LYS A 452 -27.93 5.40 -19.70
CA LYS A 452 -27.66 6.84 -19.52
C LYS A 452 -28.46 7.44 -18.35
N LYS A 453 -29.74 7.08 -18.21
CA LYS A 453 -30.59 7.50 -17.07
C LYS A 453 -29.98 7.09 -15.73
N TYR A 454 -29.41 5.89 -15.65
CA TYR A 454 -28.76 5.44 -14.42
C TYR A 454 -27.50 6.26 -14.14
N LEU A 455 -26.64 6.49 -15.13
CA LEU A 455 -25.44 7.34 -15.00
C LEU A 455 -25.76 8.77 -14.59
N ASP A 456 -26.80 9.37 -15.18
CA ASP A 456 -27.22 10.74 -14.89
C ASP A 456 -27.78 10.88 -13.47
N SER A 457 -28.35 9.81 -12.91
CA SER A 457 -28.82 9.79 -11.52
C SER A 457 -27.69 9.81 -10.48
N LEU A 458 -26.47 9.43 -10.87
CA LEU A 458 -25.31 9.38 -9.98
C LEU A 458 -24.73 10.78 -9.75
N LYS A 459 -24.76 11.22 -8.49
CA LYS A 459 -24.19 12.49 -8.04
C LYS A 459 -22.68 12.36 -7.86
N LEU A 460 -21.94 13.32 -8.42
CA LEU A 460 -20.51 13.43 -8.18
C LEU A 460 -20.25 13.96 -6.76
N PRO A 461 -19.34 13.35 -6.00
CA PRO A 461 -18.91 13.89 -4.73
C PRO A 461 -18.02 15.11 -4.96
N GLU A 462 -18.18 16.13 -4.12
CA GLU A 462 -17.21 17.21 -4.01
C GLU A 462 -15.86 16.67 -3.52
N LEU A 463 -14.77 17.14 -4.13
CA LEU A 463 -13.43 16.67 -3.80
C LEU A 463 -13.03 17.11 -2.39
N ILE A 464 -12.17 16.32 -1.74
CA ILE A 464 -11.65 16.66 -0.40
C ILE A 464 -10.99 18.05 -0.37
N ALA A 465 -10.29 18.44 -1.44
CA ALA A 465 -9.65 19.75 -1.53
C ALA A 465 -10.67 20.90 -1.66
N GLU A 466 -11.74 20.68 -2.43
CA GLU A 466 -12.86 21.63 -2.59
C GLU A 466 -13.59 21.79 -1.25
N LYS A 467 -13.93 20.67 -0.60
CA LYS A 467 -14.52 20.64 0.75
C LYS A 467 -13.68 21.42 1.77
N ALA A 468 -12.37 21.19 1.77
CA ALA A 468 -11.45 21.88 2.67
C ALA A 468 -11.47 23.40 2.40
N THR A 469 -11.45 23.80 1.12
CA THR A 469 -11.49 25.21 0.73
C THR A 469 -12.80 25.86 1.16
N ARG A 470 -13.94 25.21 0.91
CA ARG A 470 -15.28 25.71 1.30
C ARG A 470 -15.38 26.03 2.78
N ILE A 471 -14.84 25.18 3.65
CA ILE A 471 -14.94 25.42 5.09
C ILE A 471 -13.90 26.39 5.66
N LYS A 472 -12.92 26.84 4.85
CA LYS A 472 -11.99 27.90 5.28
C LYS A 472 -12.72 29.22 5.51
N ASP A 473 -13.81 29.47 4.78
CA ASP A 473 -14.62 30.68 4.90
C ASP A 473 -15.28 30.84 6.28
N TYR A 474 -15.36 29.76 7.08
CA TYR A 474 -15.75 29.81 8.49
C TYR A 474 -14.61 30.28 9.43
N GLY A 475 -13.49 30.77 8.89
CA GLY A 475 -12.33 31.25 9.66
C GLY A 475 -11.47 30.12 10.25
N LEU A 476 -11.49 28.94 9.62
CA LEU A 476 -10.70 27.79 10.07
C LEU A 476 -9.25 27.87 9.55
N ALA A 477 -8.29 27.45 10.38
CA ALA A 477 -6.93 27.21 9.93
C ALA A 477 -6.90 26.12 8.85
N THR A 478 -6.00 26.26 7.87
CA THR A 478 -5.88 25.33 6.72
C THR A 478 -5.80 23.88 7.15
N ASP A 479 -4.94 23.57 8.13
CA ASP A 479 -4.69 22.21 8.58
C ASP A 479 -5.94 21.56 9.19
N LEU A 480 -6.75 22.36 9.91
CA LEU A 480 -7.99 21.90 10.55
C LEU A 480 -9.09 21.67 9.51
N ALA A 481 -9.21 22.56 8.53
CA ALA A 481 -10.13 22.41 7.40
C ALA A 481 -9.80 21.15 6.58
N GLU A 482 -8.52 20.96 6.25
CA GLU A 482 -8.07 19.75 5.56
C GLU A 482 -8.32 18.48 6.37
N LEU A 483 -8.11 18.51 7.69
CA LEU A 483 -8.35 17.37 8.55
C LEU A 483 -9.83 16.97 8.57
N LEU A 484 -10.75 17.94 8.70
CA LEU A 484 -12.20 17.72 8.62
C LEU A 484 -12.62 17.12 7.27
N ALA A 485 -12.10 17.67 6.17
CA ALA A 485 -12.37 17.18 4.83
C ALA A 485 -11.85 15.76 4.63
N LYS A 486 -10.61 15.47 5.02
CA LYS A 486 -9.99 14.13 4.96
C LYS A 486 -10.70 13.10 5.83
N LYS A 487 -11.49 13.52 6.82
CA LYS A 487 -12.27 12.63 7.71
C LYS A 487 -13.76 12.58 7.36
N HIS A 488 -14.18 13.19 6.24
CA HIS A 488 -15.58 13.26 5.81
C HIS A 488 -16.52 13.85 6.87
N LYS A 489 -16.04 14.85 7.63
CA LYS A 489 -16.81 15.49 8.71
C LYS A 489 -17.35 16.88 8.36
N VAL A 490 -17.12 17.34 7.14
CA VAL A 490 -17.48 18.69 6.68
C VAL A 490 -18.98 18.94 6.77
N ASP A 491 -19.80 18.04 6.24
CA ASP A 491 -21.26 18.22 6.23
C ASP A 491 -21.84 18.20 7.67
N THR A 492 -21.27 17.35 8.55
CA THR A 492 -21.61 17.33 9.98
C THR A 492 -21.17 18.60 10.70
N PHE A 493 -19.99 19.12 10.36
CA PHE A 493 -19.46 20.37 10.90
C PHE A 493 -20.37 21.54 10.55
N GLU A 494 -20.75 21.69 9.28
CA GLU A 494 -21.66 22.76 8.84
C GLU A 494 -23.04 22.65 9.50
N LYS A 495 -23.56 21.43 9.69
CA LYS A 495 -24.78 21.19 10.46
C LYS A 495 -24.65 21.69 11.90
N PHE A 496 -23.53 21.41 12.57
CA PHE A 496 -23.30 21.87 13.94
C PHE A 496 -23.06 23.37 14.04
N VAL A 497 -22.34 23.98 13.10
CA VAL A 497 -22.18 25.43 13.05
C VAL A 497 -23.54 26.13 12.90
N LYS A 498 -24.42 25.61 12.04
CA LYS A 498 -25.78 26.12 11.88
C LYS A 498 -26.64 25.95 13.15
N LYS A 499 -26.57 24.77 13.79
CA LYS A 499 -27.37 24.47 15.00
C LYS A 499 -26.86 25.22 16.25
N PHE A 500 -25.55 25.40 16.38
CA PHE A 500 -24.89 25.95 17.57
C PHE A 500 -24.20 27.29 17.28
N SER A 501 -24.97 28.25 16.76
CA SER A 501 -24.48 29.58 16.35
C SER A 501 -23.79 30.39 17.45
N LYS A 502 -24.02 30.07 18.73
CA LYS A 502 -23.35 30.68 19.89
C LYS A 502 -21.89 30.21 20.07
N LEU A 503 -21.51 29.11 19.45
CA LEU A 503 -20.16 28.55 19.54
C LEU A 503 -19.34 28.97 18.32
N LYS A 504 -18.05 29.28 18.54
CA LYS A 504 -17.14 29.61 17.45
C LYS A 504 -16.95 28.38 16.54
N PRO A 505 -16.97 28.54 15.20
CA PRO A 505 -16.73 27.42 14.28
C PRO A 505 -15.42 26.68 14.54
N ALA A 506 -14.33 27.39 14.83
CA ALA A 506 -13.05 26.78 15.20
C ALA A 506 -13.17 25.84 16.41
N PHE A 507 -13.93 26.23 17.44
CA PHE A 507 -14.14 25.40 18.62
C PHE A 507 -14.94 24.13 18.30
N ILE A 508 -15.97 24.22 17.46
CA ILE A 508 -16.74 23.06 16.99
C ILE A 508 -15.80 22.09 16.24
N ALA A 509 -15.04 22.61 15.29
CA ALA A 509 -14.08 21.85 14.48
C ALA A 509 -13.03 21.13 15.34
N GLU A 510 -12.41 21.86 16.30
CA GLU A 510 -11.44 21.31 17.24
C GLU A 510 -12.05 20.23 18.13
N THR A 511 -13.28 20.44 18.60
CA THR A 511 -13.98 19.49 19.46
C THR A 511 -14.33 18.20 18.73
N MET A 512 -14.74 18.29 17.46
CA MET A 512 -15.15 17.15 16.65
C MET A 512 -14.02 16.17 16.34
N LEU A 513 -12.77 16.62 16.27
CA LEU A 513 -11.65 15.79 15.83
C LEU A 513 -10.42 15.88 16.76
N PRO A 514 -9.63 16.98 16.77
CA PRO A 514 -8.46 17.10 17.65
C PRO A 514 -8.73 16.75 19.12
N LYS A 515 -9.82 17.28 19.68
CA LYS A 515 -10.16 17.08 21.10
C LYS A 515 -10.56 15.64 21.39
N LEU A 516 -11.35 14.98 20.52
CA LEU A 516 -11.67 13.57 20.70
C LEU A 516 -10.43 12.69 20.71
N MET A 517 -9.49 12.94 19.80
CA MET A 517 -8.21 12.21 19.76
C MET A 517 -7.35 12.48 21.00
N TYR A 518 -7.31 13.72 21.46
CA TYR A 518 -6.67 14.09 22.72
C TYR A 518 -7.29 13.36 23.92
N MET A 519 -8.62 13.35 24.03
CA MET A 519 -9.34 12.67 25.12
C MET A 519 -9.11 11.16 25.11
N LYS A 520 -9.12 10.52 23.92
CA LYS A 520 -8.81 9.08 23.78
C LYS A 520 -7.44 8.76 24.34
N ARG A 521 -6.43 9.56 24.01
CA ARG A 521 -5.03 9.37 24.48
C ARG A 521 -4.85 9.71 25.96
N LYS A 522 -5.39 10.84 26.43
CA LYS A 522 -5.24 11.31 27.81
C LYS A 522 -5.85 10.34 28.83
N HIS A 523 -6.96 9.70 28.48
CA HIS A 523 -7.73 8.85 29.40
C HIS A 523 -7.72 7.36 29.02
N ASN A 524 -6.83 6.95 28.10
CA ASN A 524 -6.72 5.57 27.61
C ASN A 524 -8.08 4.93 27.26
N LEU A 525 -8.92 5.67 26.54
CA LEU A 525 -10.29 5.22 26.22
C LEU A 525 -10.26 4.15 25.14
N SER A 526 -11.10 3.12 25.30
CA SER A 526 -11.32 2.09 24.29
C SER A 526 -11.98 2.64 23.01
N GLU A 527 -11.89 1.89 21.91
CA GLU A 527 -12.54 2.22 20.62
C GLU A 527 -14.04 2.51 20.80
N LYS A 528 -14.71 1.67 21.59
CA LYS A 528 -16.15 1.79 21.89
C LYS A 528 -16.47 3.12 22.59
N GLN A 529 -15.64 3.52 23.55
CA GLN A 529 -15.83 4.77 24.29
C GLN A 529 -15.53 6.00 23.42
N ALA A 530 -14.51 5.94 22.58
CA ALA A 530 -14.21 7.00 21.61
C ALA A 530 -15.36 7.19 20.60
N ASN A 531 -15.87 6.09 20.05
CA ASN A 531 -17.03 6.10 19.15
C ASN A 531 -18.28 6.64 19.84
N ASN A 532 -18.45 6.37 21.15
CA ASN A 532 -19.59 6.90 21.91
C ASN A 532 -19.52 8.43 22.06
N MET A 533 -18.33 9.00 22.29
CA MET A 533 -18.13 10.46 22.30
C MET A 533 -18.53 11.06 20.96
N GLU A 534 -18.02 10.50 19.85
CA GLU A 534 -18.27 11.00 18.50
C GLU A 534 -19.77 10.98 18.15
N LYS A 535 -20.47 9.88 18.47
CA LYS A 535 -21.92 9.75 18.23
C LYS A 535 -22.78 10.73 19.03
N ASN A 536 -22.30 11.22 20.17
CA ASN A 536 -23.06 12.07 21.09
C ASN A 536 -22.51 13.51 21.16
N LEU A 537 -21.70 13.95 20.19
CA LEU A 537 -21.17 15.32 20.12
C LEU A 537 -22.26 16.39 20.17
N GLU A 538 -23.44 16.12 19.59
CA GLU A 538 -24.57 17.05 19.62
C GLU A 538 -25.01 17.39 21.06
N LYS A 539 -25.10 16.37 21.94
CA LYS A 539 -25.42 16.56 23.37
C LYS A 539 -24.33 17.35 24.09
N VAL A 540 -23.07 17.11 23.72
CA VAL A 540 -21.93 17.85 24.27
C VAL A 540 -22.04 19.32 23.90
N PHE A 541 -22.31 19.66 22.64
CA PHE A 541 -22.48 21.04 22.22
C PHE A 541 -23.70 21.72 22.86
N GLU A 542 -24.81 21.00 23.04
CA GLU A 542 -25.98 21.50 23.78
C GLU A 542 -25.63 21.85 25.24
N ALA A 543 -24.89 20.96 25.91
CA ALA A 543 -24.43 21.17 27.27
C ALA A 543 -23.43 22.32 27.39
N VAL A 544 -22.44 22.37 26.49
CA VAL A 544 -21.43 23.44 26.43
C VAL A 544 -22.07 24.80 26.18
N THR A 545 -23.13 24.88 25.36
CA THR A 545 -23.86 26.13 25.11
C THR A 545 -24.52 26.67 26.39
N LYS A 546 -24.86 25.80 27.35
CA LYS A 546 -25.48 26.17 28.65
C LYS A 546 -24.45 26.40 29.75
N ALA A 547 -23.39 25.60 29.80
CA ALA A 547 -22.41 25.57 30.89
C ALA A 547 -21.09 26.31 30.59
N GLY A 548 -20.84 26.67 29.32
CA GLY A 548 -19.60 27.26 28.86
C GLY A 548 -18.58 26.25 28.32
N VAL A 549 -17.65 26.74 27.49
CA VAL A 549 -16.64 25.92 26.78
C VAL A 549 -15.63 25.22 27.70
N GLY A 550 -15.46 25.69 28.94
CA GLY A 550 -14.55 25.08 29.91
C GLY A 550 -14.95 23.66 30.33
N ALA A 551 -16.24 23.32 30.30
CA ALA A 551 -16.76 22.03 30.75
C ALA A 551 -16.69 20.91 29.68
N THR A 552 -16.11 21.20 28.51
CA THR A 552 -16.14 20.29 27.34
C THR A 552 -15.45 18.95 27.61
N GLU A 553 -14.29 18.94 28.29
CA GLU A 553 -13.58 17.71 28.61
C GLU A 553 -14.38 16.81 29.56
N ASP A 554 -14.99 17.41 30.59
CA ASP A 554 -15.80 16.68 31.57
C ASP A 554 -17.02 16.03 30.91
N PHE A 555 -17.70 16.77 30.03
CA PHE A 555 -18.85 16.25 29.29
C PHE A 555 -18.46 15.15 28.31
N LEU A 556 -17.35 15.30 27.59
CA LEU A 556 -16.83 14.26 26.71
C LEU A 556 -16.47 13.00 27.51
N LEU A 557 -15.84 13.13 28.67
CA LEU A 557 -15.46 12.00 29.51
C LEU A 557 -16.69 11.32 30.14
N ALA A 558 -17.69 12.09 30.56
CA ALA A 558 -18.96 11.55 31.05
C ALA A 558 -19.65 10.70 29.98
N ILE A 559 -19.79 11.24 28.76
CA ILE A 559 -20.34 10.53 27.60
C ILE A 559 -19.51 9.29 27.27
N ALA A 560 -18.17 9.39 27.24
CA ALA A 560 -17.29 8.24 26.97
C ALA A 560 -17.56 7.07 27.93
N LYS A 561 -17.83 7.38 29.20
CA LYS A 561 -18.12 6.39 30.26
C LYS A 561 -19.61 6.01 30.37
N GLY A 562 -20.46 6.51 29.48
CA GLY A 562 -21.91 6.23 29.50
C GLY A 562 -22.65 6.92 30.65
N LYS A 563 -22.06 7.93 31.27
CA LYS A 563 -22.70 8.72 32.34
C LYS A 563 -23.51 9.88 31.75
N THR A 564 -24.55 10.29 32.46
CA THR A 564 -25.33 11.49 32.12
C THR A 564 -24.52 12.76 32.34
N ILE A 565 -24.75 13.75 31.49
CA ILE A 565 -24.15 15.07 31.64
C ILE A 565 -24.86 15.78 32.80
N ASP A 566 -24.12 16.05 33.87
CA ASP A 566 -24.62 16.79 35.03
C ASP A 566 -24.34 18.29 34.87
N LEU A 567 -25.39 19.05 34.54
CA LEU A 567 -25.32 20.51 34.37
C LEU A 567 -25.36 21.28 35.70
N SER A 568 -25.71 20.62 36.82
CA SER A 568 -25.87 21.30 38.13
C SER A 568 -24.54 21.84 38.66
N LYS A 569 -23.42 21.17 38.31
CA LYS A 569 -22.06 21.56 38.70
C LYS A 569 -21.59 22.86 38.05
N PHE A 570 -22.23 23.30 36.96
CA PHE A 570 -21.78 24.42 36.13
C PHE A 570 -22.80 25.57 36.04
N LYS A 571 -23.76 25.65 36.98
CA LYS A 571 -24.57 26.86 37.15
C LYS A 571 -23.62 28.07 37.29
N GLN A 572 -23.84 29.10 36.48
CA GLN A 572 -23.17 30.39 36.64
C GLN A 572 -23.38 30.89 38.08
N VAL A 573 -22.28 31.12 38.78
CA VAL A 573 -22.31 31.79 40.09
C VAL A 573 -22.79 33.21 39.86
N ASP A 574 -23.75 33.67 40.68
CA ASP A 574 -24.25 35.05 40.59
C ASP A 574 -23.09 36.04 40.77
N ASN A 575 -23.11 37.15 40.02
CA ASN A 575 -22.03 38.14 40.02
C ASN A 575 -21.76 38.68 41.44
N LYS A 576 -22.80 38.84 42.25
CA LYS A 576 -22.67 39.31 43.65
C LYS A 576 -21.98 38.30 44.54
N GLU A 577 -22.24 37.02 44.33
CA GLU A 577 -21.64 35.94 45.11
C GLU A 577 -20.17 35.72 44.71
N LEU A 578 -19.87 35.83 43.41
CA LEU A 578 -18.51 35.82 42.88
C LEU A 578 -17.66 36.97 43.43
N GLU A 579 -18.19 38.19 43.43
CA GLU A 579 -17.46 39.38 43.89
C GLU A 579 -17.17 39.32 45.40
N LYS A 580 -18.11 38.78 46.19
CA LYS A 580 -17.94 38.53 47.64
C LYS A 580 -16.83 37.51 47.90
N GLU A 581 -16.77 36.44 47.11
CA GLU A 581 -15.77 35.39 47.26
C GLU A 581 -14.38 35.79 46.77
N ILE A 582 -14.30 36.55 45.67
CA ILE A 582 -13.03 37.15 45.22
C ILE A 582 -12.48 38.07 46.32
N LYS A 583 -13.33 38.92 46.91
CA LYS A 583 -12.94 39.80 48.01
C LYS A 583 -12.43 39.01 49.22
N ALA A 584 -13.10 37.93 49.59
CA ALA A 584 -12.67 37.06 50.69
C ALA A 584 -11.31 36.40 50.43
N ILE A 585 -11.02 35.99 49.18
CA ILE A 585 -9.71 35.41 48.81
C ILE A 585 -8.62 36.48 48.82
N VAL A 586 -8.89 37.67 48.30
CA VAL A 586 -7.95 38.80 48.33
C VAL A 586 -7.65 39.23 49.77
N ASP A 587 -8.66 39.30 50.64
CA ASP A 587 -8.50 39.67 52.05
C ASP A 587 -7.76 38.60 52.87
N LYS A 588 -7.95 37.32 52.55
CA LYS A 588 -7.28 36.19 53.23
C LYS A 588 -5.86 35.95 52.73
N SER A 589 -5.52 36.45 51.55
CA SER A 589 -4.21 36.28 50.90
C SER A 589 -3.60 37.63 50.48
N LYS A 590 -3.64 38.60 51.41
CA LYS A 590 -3.07 39.94 51.21
C LYS A 590 -1.58 39.85 50.85
N GLY A 591 -1.20 40.51 49.76
CA GLY A 591 0.19 40.54 49.24
C GLY A 591 0.54 39.45 48.23
N ALA A 592 -0.38 38.52 47.91
CA ALA A 592 -0.12 37.51 46.89
C ALA A 592 -0.12 38.13 45.47
N PRO A 593 0.77 37.67 44.55
CA PRO A 593 0.80 38.15 43.17
C PRO A 593 -0.52 37.89 42.44
N PHE A 594 -0.88 38.76 41.49
CA PHE A 594 -2.13 38.67 40.72
C PHE A 594 -2.34 37.27 40.10
N GLY A 595 -1.29 36.66 39.56
CA GLY A 595 -1.36 35.31 38.98
C GLY A 595 -1.70 34.22 40.01
N ALA A 596 -1.23 34.35 41.25
CA ALA A 596 -1.52 33.41 42.33
C ALA A 596 -2.97 33.54 42.81
N LEU A 597 -3.44 34.78 42.99
CA LEU A 597 -4.84 35.07 43.34
C LEU A 597 -5.79 34.57 42.24
N MET A 598 -5.45 34.84 40.97
CA MET A 598 -6.19 34.33 39.81
C MET A 598 -6.25 32.78 39.85
N GLY A 599 -5.13 32.12 40.13
CA GLY A 599 -5.07 30.67 40.28
C GLY A 599 -5.97 30.14 41.40
N MET A 600 -5.99 30.79 42.56
CA MET A 600 -6.83 30.41 43.70
C MET A 600 -8.32 30.57 43.41
N VAL A 601 -8.72 31.67 42.78
CA VAL A 601 -10.12 31.89 42.39
C VAL A 601 -10.55 30.87 41.33
N MET A 602 -9.72 30.65 40.30
CA MET A 602 -10.02 29.68 39.25
C MET A 602 -10.06 28.24 39.77
N ALA A 603 -9.20 27.89 40.73
CA ALA A 603 -9.21 26.60 41.41
C ALA A 603 -10.48 26.40 42.26
N LYS A 604 -10.91 27.42 43.00
CA LYS A 604 -12.12 27.37 43.84
C LYS A 604 -13.40 27.23 42.99
N PHE A 605 -13.46 27.97 41.89
CA PHE A 605 -14.64 27.95 41.01
C PHE A 605 -14.58 26.86 39.94
N GLN A 606 -13.49 26.11 39.80
CA GLN A 606 -13.35 24.95 38.89
C GLN A 606 -13.90 25.21 37.47
N GLY A 607 -13.68 26.41 36.92
CA GLY A 607 -14.16 26.78 35.59
C GLY A 607 -15.64 27.20 35.48
N LYS A 608 -16.37 27.37 36.60
CA LYS A 608 -17.75 27.88 36.65
C LYS A 608 -17.91 29.34 36.24
N VAL A 609 -16.80 30.06 36.07
CA VAL A 609 -16.77 31.51 35.86
C VAL A 609 -15.72 31.85 34.81
N ASP A 610 -16.06 32.78 33.91
CA ASP A 610 -15.16 33.26 32.86
C ASP A 610 -13.92 33.93 33.47
N GLY A 611 -12.73 33.45 33.09
CA GLY A 611 -11.46 34.01 33.54
C GLY A 611 -11.27 35.47 33.20
N LYS A 612 -11.88 35.96 32.11
CA LYS A 612 -11.86 37.40 31.79
C LYS A 612 -12.64 38.20 32.82
N LYS A 613 -13.81 37.70 33.22
CA LYS A 613 -14.69 38.33 34.21
C LYS A 613 -14.10 38.28 35.62
N VAL A 614 -13.47 37.15 35.98
CA VAL A 614 -12.70 37.03 37.24
C VAL A 614 -11.53 38.01 37.24
N SER A 615 -10.79 38.14 36.12
CA SER A 615 -9.68 39.09 36.00
C SER A 615 -10.13 40.54 36.16
N GLU A 616 -11.25 40.93 35.52
CA GLU A 616 -11.83 42.27 35.63
C GLU A 616 -12.26 42.61 37.06
N ILE A 617 -12.86 41.65 37.78
CA ILE A 617 -13.26 41.85 39.18
C ILE A 617 -12.03 41.85 40.10
N LEU A 618 -11.06 40.94 39.92
CA LEU A 618 -9.83 40.91 40.72
C LEU A 618 -9.07 42.24 40.64
N ARG A 619 -8.97 42.84 39.45
CA ARG A 619 -8.28 44.12 39.23
C ARG A 619 -8.92 45.30 39.98
N LYS A 620 -10.20 45.20 40.38
CA LYS A 620 -10.84 46.23 41.20
C LYS A 620 -10.43 46.16 42.68
N TYR A 621 -10.01 44.99 43.16
CA TYR A 621 -9.73 44.73 44.58
C TYR A 621 -8.24 44.52 44.88
N VAL A 622 -7.44 44.21 43.86
CA VAL A 622 -5.98 44.14 43.93
C VAL A 622 -5.43 45.43 43.34
N LYS A 623 -5.03 46.37 44.19
CA LYS A 623 -4.31 47.59 43.78
C LYS A 623 -2.83 47.31 43.59
#